data_AF-A0A2I1HEC0-F1
#
_entry.id   AF-A0A2I1HEC0-F1
#
_cell.length_a   1.000
_cell.length_b   1.000
_cell.length_c   1.000
_cell.angle_alpha   90.00
_cell.angle_beta   90.00
_cell.angle_gamma   90.00
#
_symmetry.space_group_name_H-M   'P 1'
#
loop_
_entity.id
_entity.type
_entity.pdbx_description
1 polymer ?
#
loop_
_entity_poly.entity_id
_entity_poly.type
_entity_poly.pdbx_seq_one_letter_code
_entity_poly.pdbx_strand_id
1 'polypeptide(L)'
;PFIGLQTRYNLLDRSLEFDLQPACAELDVGILPWSIVADGFLTGKYTRETNINLKSDYRNRSIINYSKEEKNWQILDEVISISKEINRSPVQVINNFIFNL
;
A
#
# COMPACT_ATOMS: atom_id res chain seq x y z
N PRO A 1 -24.25 10.34 14.04
CA PRO A 1 -23.94 10.18 12.60
C PRO A 1 -22.66 9.37 12.39
N PHE A 2 -22.66 8.47 11.41
CA PHE A 2 -21.46 7.78 10.95
C PHE A 2 -20.77 8.69 9.92
N ILE A 3 -19.57 9.16 10.23
CA ILE A 3 -18.90 10.24 9.48
C ILE A 3 -17.56 9.83 8.87
N GLY A 4 -17.06 8.64 9.21
CA GLY A 4 -15.77 8.19 8.70
C GLY A 4 -15.54 6.70 8.80
N LEU A 5 -14.87 6.14 7.79
CA LEU A 5 -14.45 4.76 7.68
C LEU A 5 -12.91 4.69 7.68
N GLN A 6 -12.33 4.05 8.69
CA GLN A 6 -10.91 3.70 8.69
C GLN A 6 -10.75 2.27 8.17
N THR A 7 -10.05 2.09 7.05
CA THR A 7 -9.89 0.77 6.40
C THR A 7 -8.53 0.60 5.76
N ARG A 8 -8.10 -0.65 5.55
CA ARG A 8 -6.84 -0.93 4.87
C ARG A 8 -7.01 -0.55 3.41
N TYR A 9 -6.05 0.18 2.87
CA TYR A 9 -5.99 0.40 1.43
C TYR A 9 -4.56 0.74 1.01
N ASN A 10 -4.07 0.03 0.00
CA ASN A 10 -2.79 0.27 -0.65
C ASN A 10 -2.75 -0.42 -2.02
N LEU A 11 -1.64 -0.28 -2.75
CA LEU A 11 -1.51 -0.87 -4.08
C LEU A 11 -1.60 -2.41 -4.10
N LEU A 12 -1.39 -3.09 -2.97
CA LEU A 12 -1.51 -4.55 -2.85
C LEU A 12 -2.91 -4.99 -2.40
N ASP A 13 -3.67 -4.12 -1.74
CA ASP A 13 -5.02 -4.37 -1.23
C ASP A 13 -5.96 -3.22 -1.62
N ARG A 14 -6.72 -3.48 -2.69
CA ARG A 14 -7.69 -2.56 -3.29
C ARG A 14 -9.14 -3.00 -3.07
N SER A 15 -9.38 -3.86 -2.07
CA SER A 15 -10.71 -4.40 -1.77
C SER A 15 -11.76 -3.34 -1.47
N LEU A 16 -11.33 -2.21 -0.87
CA LEU A 16 -12.14 -1.01 -0.63
C LEU A 16 -12.91 -0.51 -1.86
N GLU A 17 -12.36 -0.67 -3.06
CA GLU A 17 -12.93 -0.10 -4.29
C GLU A 17 -14.20 -0.80 -4.76
N PHE A 18 -14.45 -2.04 -4.33
CA PHE A 18 -15.56 -2.85 -4.85
C PHE A 18 -16.93 -2.38 -4.35
N ASP A 19 -17.03 -2.02 -3.08
CA ASP A 19 -18.31 -1.78 -2.41
C ASP A 19 -18.25 -0.62 -1.41
N LEU A 20 -17.20 -0.57 -0.59
CA LEU A 20 -17.08 0.40 0.50
C LEU A 20 -16.82 1.83 0.00
N GLN A 21 -15.97 2.02 -1.01
CA GLN A 21 -15.70 3.34 -1.56
C GLN A 21 -16.95 3.95 -2.22
N PRO A 22 -17.70 3.24 -3.11
CA PRO A 22 -18.96 3.74 -3.63
C PRO A 22 -19.98 4.07 -2.54
N ALA A 23 -20.13 3.20 -1.53
CA ALA A 23 -21.06 3.43 -0.42
C ALA A 23 -20.68 4.65 0.41
N CYS A 24 -19.39 4.86 0.68
CA CYS A 24 -18.93 6.04 1.41
C CYS A 24 -19.17 7.33 0.61
N ALA A 25 -19.00 7.29 -0.71
CA ALA A 25 -19.31 8.42 -1.59
C ALA A 25 -20.81 8.75 -1.61
N GLU A 26 -21.69 7.74 -1.65
CA GLU A 26 -23.14 7.93 -1.62
C GLU A 26 -23.63 8.51 -0.27
N LEU A 27 -22.99 8.12 0.82
CA LEU A 27 -23.41 8.46 2.19
C LEU A 27 -22.68 9.66 2.80
N ASP A 28 -21.83 10.35 2.04
CA ASP A 28 -20.99 11.47 2.51
C ASP A 28 -20.12 11.09 3.73
N VAL A 29 -19.49 9.91 3.64
CA VAL A 29 -18.62 9.35 4.68
C VAL A 29 -17.15 9.48 4.26
N GLY A 30 -16.33 10.12 5.09
CA GLY A 30 -14.89 10.24 4.83
C GLY A 30 -14.16 8.91 4.93
N ILE A 31 -13.14 8.69 4.10
CA ILE A 31 -12.28 7.48 4.16
C ILE A 31 -10.92 7.84 4.73
N LEU A 32 -10.45 7.04 5.70
CA LEU A 32 -9.15 7.15 6.35
C LEU A 32 -8.35 5.87 6.09
N PRO A 33 -7.56 5.80 5.00
CA PRO A 33 -6.83 4.59 4.66
C PRO A 33 -5.67 4.36 5.64
N TRP A 34 -5.45 3.11 6.05
CA TRP A 34 -4.28 2.70 6.82
C TRP A 34 -3.43 1.67 6.07
N SER A 35 -2.16 1.56 6.48
CA SER A 35 -1.12 0.76 5.80
C SER A 35 -0.95 1.11 4.32
N ILE A 36 -0.93 2.42 4.01
CA ILE A 36 -0.79 2.93 2.64
C ILE A 36 0.49 2.45 1.92
N VAL A 37 1.55 2.12 2.68
CA VAL A 37 2.80 1.57 2.16
C VAL A 37 2.96 0.05 2.41
N ALA A 38 1.86 -0.67 2.63
CA ALA A 38 1.83 -2.11 2.91
C ALA A 38 2.83 -2.53 4.01
N ASP A 39 2.66 -1.95 5.19
CA ASP A 39 3.50 -2.14 6.39
C ASP A 39 5.00 -1.81 6.18
N GLY A 40 5.34 -1.12 5.09
CA GLY A 40 6.69 -0.72 4.71
C GLY A 40 7.21 -1.44 3.46
N PHE A 41 6.51 -2.46 2.96
CA PHE A 41 6.92 -3.20 1.76
C PHE A 41 7.08 -2.28 0.55
N LEU A 42 6.12 -1.37 0.32
CA LEU A 42 6.11 -0.49 -0.84
C LEU A 42 7.12 0.69 -0.75
N THR A 43 7.91 0.77 0.32
CA THR A 43 8.91 1.84 0.48
C THR A 43 10.17 1.63 -0.37
N GLY A 44 10.38 0.43 -0.91
CA GLY A 44 11.62 0.04 -1.58
C GLY A 44 12.78 -0.30 -0.62
N LYS A 45 12.54 -0.29 0.70
CA LYS A 45 13.53 -0.72 1.71
C LYS A 45 13.91 -2.20 1.59
N TYR A 46 12.96 -3.01 1.15
CA TYR A 46 13.11 -4.46 1.05
C TYR A 46 13.38 -4.84 -0.40
N THR A 47 14.29 -5.80 -0.58
CA THR A 47 14.63 -6.40 -1.87
C THR A 47 14.38 -7.90 -1.81
N ARG A 48 14.36 -8.55 -2.98
CA ARG A 48 14.17 -10.00 -3.06
C ARG A 48 15.27 -10.76 -2.29
N GLU A 49 16.48 -10.20 -2.22
CA GLU A 49 17.63 -10.78 -1.52
C GLU A 49 17.65 -10.44 -0.03
N THR A 50 17.33 -9.20 0.35
CA THR A 50 17.38 -8.74 1.75
C THR A 50 16.27 -9.34 2.61
N ASN A 51 15.17 -9.80 1.99
CA ASN A 51 14.05 -10.44 2.70
C ASN A 51 14.34 -11.84 3.24
N ILE A 52 15.42 -12.50 2.79
CA ILE A 52 15.76 -13.89 3.16
C ILE A 52 16.05 -14.04 4.67
N ASN A 53 16.46 -12.96 5.34
CA ASN A 53 16.94 -12.99 6.74
C ASN A 53 16.05 -12.21 7.73
N LEU A 54 14.82 -11.85 7.38
CA LEU A 54 13.96 -11.13 8.31
C LEU A 54 13.57 -12.03 9.50
N LYS A 55 13.85 -11.56 10.72
CA LYS A 55 13.39 -12.23 11.94
C LYS A 55 11.86 -12.25 11.96
N SER A 56 11.26 -13.40 12.27
CA SER A 56 9.80 -13.54 12.37
C SER A 56 9.26 -12.85 13.62
N ASP A 57 9.16 -11.52 13.58
CA ASP A 57 8.45 -10.70 14.54
C ASP A 57 7.11 -10.19 13.95
N TYR A 58 6.31 -9.51 14.78
CA TYR A 58 4.99 -9.03 14.37
C TYR A 58 5.04 -8.12 13.13
N ARG A 59 6.05 -7.26 13.00
CA ARG A 59 6.19 -6.32 11.87
C ARG A 59 6.67 -7.02 10.61
N ASN A 60 7.65 -7.91 10.74
CA ASN A 60 8.22 -8.62 9.60
C ASN A 60 7.28 -9.69 9.05
N ARG A 61 6.32 -10.18 9.83
CA ARG A 61 5.34 -11.17 9.35
C ARG A 61 4.56 -10.68 8.12
N SER A 62 4.08 -9.44 8.13
CA SER A 62 3.39 -8.85 6.97
C SER A 62 4.31 -8.78 5.75
N ILE A 63 5.55 -8.29 5.95
CA ILE A 63 6.55 -8.17 4.88
C ILE A 63 6.87 -9.53 4.26
N ILE A 64 7.08 -10.56 5.09
CA ILE A 64 7.31 -11.94 4.65
C ILE A 64 6.12 -12.43 3.83
N ASN A 65 4.88 -12.17 4.27
CA ASN A 65 3.70 -12.58 3.52
C ASN A 65 3.59 -11.87 2.17
N TYR A 66 3.76 -10.54 2.11
CA TYR A 66 3.75 -9.79 0.86
C TYR A 66 4.83 -10.29 -0.11
N SER A 67 6.01 -10.64 0.41
CA SER A 67 7.16 -11.11 -0.38
C SER A 67 6.96 -12.46 -1.08
N LYS A 68 5.95 -13.24 -0.69
CA LYS A 68 5.66 -14.55 -1.30
C LYS A 68 5.06 -14.43 -2.70
N GLU A 69 4.46 -13.30 -3.03
CA GLU A 69 3.80 -13.09 -4.31
C GLU A 69 4.65 -12.22 -5.23
N GLU A 70 5.03 -12.76 -6.39
CA GLU A 70 5.86 -12.03 -7.37
C GLU A 70 5.16 -10.76 -7.88
N LYS A 71 3.82 -10.77 -7.96
CA LYS A 71 3.02 -9.60 -8.34
C LYS A 71 3.29 -8.40 -7.43
N ASN A 72 3.46 -8.62 -6.13
CA ASN A 72 3.73 -7.52 -5.19
C ASN A 72 5.09 -6.87 -5.47
N TRP A 73 6.08 -7.68 -5.86
CA TRP A 73 7.38 -7.18 -6.27
C TRP A 73 7.30 -6.39 -7.58
N GLN A 74 6.54 -6.87 -8.56
CA GLN A 74 6.32 -6.14 -9.83
C GLN A 74 5.67 -4.77 -9.59
N ILE A 75 4.69 -4.69 -8.67
CA ILE A 75 4.08 -3.42 -8.27
C ILE A 75 5.12 -2.49 -7.63
N LEU A 76 5.97 -3.02 -6.74
CA LEU A 76 7.04 -2.23 -6.13
C LEU A 76 8.06 -1.74 -7.18
N ASP A 77 8.46 -2.60 -8.10
CA ASP A 77 9.39 -2.26 -9.18
C ASP A 77 8.84 -1.11 -10.05
N GLU A 78 7.54 -1.14 -10.37
CA GLU A 78 6.85 -0.07 -11.10
C GLU A 78 6.81 1.24 -10.30
N VAL A 79 6.44 1.17 -9.02
CA VAL A 79 6.46 2.35 -8.13
C VAL A 79 7.85 2.98 -8.09
N ILE A 80 8.90 2.14 -8.01
CA ILE A 80 10.30 2.61 -8.05
C ILE A 80 10.63 3.23 -9.41
N SER A 81 10.19 2.64 -10.53
CA SER A 81 10.38 3.20 -11.87
C SER A 81 9.79 4.61 -11.98
N ILE A 82 8.51 4.76 -11.66
CA ILE A 82 7.79 6.04 -11.65
C ILE A 82 8.50 7.04 -10.74
N SER A 83 8.92 6.60 -9.53
CA SER A 83 9.60 7.47 -8.57
C SER A 83 10.89 8.09 -9.14
N LYS A 84 11.64 7.33 -9.96
CA LYS A 84 12.84 7.81 -10.65
C LYS A 84 12.50 8.78 -11.77
N GLU A 85 11.47 8.48 -12.57
CA GLU A 85 11.03 9.34 -13.68
C GLU A 85 10.62 10.74 -13.20
N ILE A 86 9.90 10.81 -12.07
CA ILE A 86 9.41 12.09 -11.53
C ILE A 86 10.32 12.71 -10.46
N ASN A 87 11.47 12.08 -10.18
CA ASN A 87 12.43 12.48 -9.13
C ASN A 87 11.79 12.68 -7.74
N ARG A 88 11.05 11.67 -7.28
CA ARG A 88 10.38 11.64 -5.96
C ARG A 88 10.66 10.30 -5.27
N SER A 89 10.36 10.20 -3.98
CA SER A 89 10.47 8.91 -3.27
C SER A 89 9.29 7.97 -3.61
N PRO A 90 9.46 6.64 -3.51
CA PRO A 90 8.35 5.68 -3.65
C PRO A 90 7.15 6.02 -2.75
N VAL A 91 7.41 6.48 -1.52
CA VAL A 91 6.37 6.90 -0.58
C VAL A 91 5.57 8.10 -1.10
N GLN A 92 6.21 9.05 -1.79
CA GLN A 92 5.51 10.18 -2.39
C GLN A 92 4.63 9.75 -3.57
N VAL A 93 5.08 8.80 -4.38
CA VAL A 93 4.27 8.20 -5.46
C VAL A 93 3.01 7.56 -4.88
N ILE A 94 3.17 6.75 -3.83
CA ILE A 94 2.06 6.07 -3.15
C ILE A 94 1.11 7.08 -2.53
N ASN A 95 1.62 8.06 -1.77
CA ASN A 95 0.76 9.09 -1.16
C ASN A 95 -0.08 9.80 -2.22
N ASN A 96 0.52 10.15 -3.36
CA ASN A 96 -0.21 10.77 -4.46
C ASN A 96 -1.27 9.84 -5.04
N PHE A 97 -0.98 8.54 -5.21
CA PHE A 97 -1.99 7.57 -5.64
C PHE A 97 -3.17 7.49 -4.67
N ILE A 98 -2.91 7.42 -3.37
CA ILE A 98 -3.95 7.32 -2.32
C ILE A 98 -4.83 8.58 -2.26
N PHE A 99 -4.25 9.77 -2.45
CA PHE A 99 -5.01 11.03 -2.39
C PHE A 99 -5.84 11.33 -3.65
N ASN A 100 -5.61 10.62 -4.75
CA ASN A 100 -6.38 10.76 -5.99
C ASN A 100 -7.44 9.64 -6.16
N LEU A 101 -7.81 8.98 -5.06
CA LEU A 101 -8.96 8.08 -4.97
C LEU A 101 -10.30 8.82 -5.11
#